data_AF-A0A261Q2H0-F1
#
_entry.id   AF-A0A261Q2H0-F1
#
_cell.length_a   1.000
_cell.length_b   1.000
_cell.length_c   1.000
_cell.angle_alpha   90.00
_cell.angle_beta   90.00
_cell.angle_gamma   90.00
#
_symmetry.space_group_name_H-M   'P 1'
#
loop_
_entity.id
_entity.type
_entity.pdbx_description
1 polymer ?
#
loop_
_entity_poly.entity_id
_entity_poly.type
_entity_poly.pdbx_seq_one_letter_code
_entity_poly.pdbx_strand_id
1 'polypeptide(L)'
;MLPGYSYIRRSLRANTLYTLQANMQFEDAVKIRFERADRTLIKGVNANGVDFTELPYSFVTPPETVFIVFNTKTGGSSDYSKL
;
A
#
# COMPACT_ATOMS: atom_id res chain seq x y z
N MET A 1 -2.36 -6.21 19.04
CA MET A 1 -2.99 -5.99 17.73
C MET A 1 -4.44 -5.66 17.97
N LEU A 2 -4.93 -4.53 17.46
CA LEU A 2 -6.39 -4.28 17.44
C LEU A 2 -7.00 -5.19 16.36
N PRO A 3 -8.16 -5.84 16.63
CA PRO A 3 -8.83 -6.66 15.62
C PRO A 3 -9.17 -5.80 14.40
N GLY A 4 -8.84 -6.27 13.19
CA GLY A 4 -9.22 -5.65 11.92
C GLY A 4 -8.15 -4.80 11.20
N TYR A 5 -6.92 -4.75 11.71
CA TYR A 5 -5.81 -4.05 11.05
C TYR A 5 -4.64 -5.01 10.79
N SER A 6 -4.23 -5.12 9.52
CA SER A 6 -2.96 -5.78 9.17
C SER A 6 -2.02 -4.79 8.51
N TYR A 7 -0.74 -4.91 8.86
CA TYR A 7 0.35 -4.05 8.40
C TYR A 7 1.54 -4.91 8.02
N ILE A 8 2.06 -4.71 6.81
CA ILE A 8 3.31 -5.33 6.36
C ILE A 8 4.19 -4.24 5.76
N ARG A 9 5.45 -4.16 6.21
CA ARG A 9 6.49 -3.32 5.62
C ARG A 9 7.60 -4.18 5.06
N ARG A 10 7.99 -3.92 3.81
CA ARG A 10 9.07 -4.64 3.12
C ARG A 10 10.01 -3.65 2.45
N SER A 11 11.29 -4.01 2.40
CA SER A 11 12.28 -3.27 1.62
C SER A 11 12.15 -3.63 0.14
N LEU A 12 12.14 -2.64 -0.73
CA LEU A 12 12.12 -2.81 -2.18
C LEU A 12 13.24 -2.00 -2.84
N ARG A 13 13.50 -2.25 -4.12
CA ARG A 13 14.35 -1.40 -4.95
C ARG A 13 13.48 -0.38 -5.70
N ALA A 14 13.95 0.85 -5.80
CA ALA A 14 13.32 1.87 -6.63
C ALA A 14 13.34 1.47 -8.12
N ASN A 15 12.46 2.08 -8.92
CA ASN A 15 12.32 1.86 -10.37
C ASN A 15 12.24 0.38 -10.78
N THR A 16 11.68 -0.47 -9.92
CA THR A 16 11.56 -1.92 -10.13
C THR A 16 10.09 -2.31 -10.22
N LEU A 17 9.77 -3.20 -11.16
CA LEU A 17 8.44 -3.78 -11.30
C LEU A 17 8.24 -4.85 -10.23
N TYR A 18 7.14 -4.73 -9.49
CA TYR A 18 6.69 -5.74 -8.54
C TYR A 18 5.24 -6.10 -8.80
N THR A 19 4.85 -7.31 -8.40
CA THR A 19 3.47 -7.78 -8.44
C THR A 19 3.02 -8.10 -7.03
N LEU A 20 1.97 -7.42 -6.58
CA LEU A 20 1.26 -7.74 -5.35
C LEU A 20 0.30 -8.90 -5.61
N GLN A 21 0.50 -9.99 -4.88
CA GLN A 21 -0.37 -11.17 -4.86
C GLN A 21 -0.85 -11.41 -3.43
N ALA A 22 -2.16 -11.42 -3.22
CA ALA A 22 -2.76 -11.77 -1.94
C ALA A 22 -4.20 -12.29 -2.16
N ASN A 23 -4.67 -13.15 -1.27
CA ASN A 23 -6.09 -13.48 -1.16
C ASN A 23 -6.72 -12.49 -0.19
N MET A 24 -7.59 -11.60 -0.69
CA MET A 24 -8.20 -10.55 0.12
C MET A 24 -9.71 -10.59 -0.02
N GLN A 25 -10.40 -10.54 1.13
CA GLN A 25 -11.86 -10.56 1.17
C GLN A 25 -12.48 -9.19 0.82
N PHE A 26 -11.74 -8.11 1.06
CA PHE A 26 -12.15 -6.72 0.84
C PHE A 26 -10.99 -5.99 0.17
N GLU A 27 -10.95 -6.00 -1.16
CA GLU A 27 -9.82 -5.43 -1.90
C GLU A 27 -9.78 -3.91 -1.78
N ASP A 28 -10.95 -3.25 -1.74
CA ASP A 28 -11.16 -1.82 -1.50
C ASP A 28 -10.46 -1.27 -0.23
N ALA A 29 -10.26 -2.14 0.76
CA ALA A 29 -9.58 -1.81 2.01
C ALA A 29 -8.05 -1.67 1.90
N VAL A 30 -7.46 -1.96 0.73
CA VAL A 30 -6.01 -2.00 0.56
C VAL A 30 -5.46 -0.63 0.23
N LYS A 31 -4.47 -0.23 1.04
CA LYS A 31 -3.64 0.94 0.78
C LYS A 31 -2.17 0.52 0.71
N ILE A 32 -1.52 0.89 -0.39
CA ILE A 32 -0.10 0.71 -0.60
C ILE A 32 0.56 2.09 -0.41
N ARG A 33 1.63 2.16 0.38
CA ARG A 33 2.46 3.36 0.53
C ARG A 33 3.88 3.04 0.11
N PHE A 34 4.46 3.93 -0.68
CA PHE A 34 5.86 3.93 -1.05
C PHE A 34 6.60 4.95 -0.19
N GLU A 35 7.64 4.53 0.51
CA GLU A 35 8.37 5.36 1.46
C GLU A 35 9.86 5.39 1.16
N ARG A 36 10.48 6.52 1.46
CA ARG A 36 11.94 6.68 1.54
C ARG A 36 12.51 6.01 2.81
N ALA A 37 13.82 5.99 2.93
CA ALA A 37 14.52 5.41 4.08
C ALA A 37 14.11 6.04 5.43
N ASP A 38 13.82 7.34 5.42
CA ASP A 38 13.40 8.17 6.56
C ASP A 38 11.90 8.07 6.88
N ARG A 39 11.15 7.18 6.20
CA ARG A 39 9.69 7.02 6.29
C ARG A 39 8.87 8.15 5.66
N THR A 40 9.51 9.05 4.92
CA THR A 40 8.79 10.05 4.11
C THR A 40 7.96 9.34 3.04
N LEU A 41 6.66 9.65 2.99
CA LEU A 41 5.74 9.12 1.98
C LEU A 41 6.08 9.73 0.61
N ILE A 42 6.33 8.88 -0.38
CA ILE A 42 6.55 9.28 -1.77
C ILE A 42 5.22 9.25 -2.53
N LYS A 43 4.50 8.12 -2.43
CA LYS A 43 3.23 7.90 -3.12
C LYS A 43 2.34 6.95 -2.33
N GLY A 44 1.04 7.23 -2.31
CA GLY A 44 0.00 6.31 -1.88
C GLY A 44 -0.79 5.80 -3.09
N VAL A 45 -1.32 4.59 -2.97
CA VAL A 45 -2.13 3.93 -3.99
C VAL A 45 -3.22 3.12 -3.28
N ASN A 46 -4.46 3.16 -3.79
CA ASN A 46 -5.60 2.49 -3.17
C ASN A 46 -6.44 1.68 -4.18
N ALA A 47 -7.02 0.59 -3.70
CA ALA A 47 -7.87 -0.28 -4.50
C ALA A 47 -9.30 0.27 -4.74
N ASN A 48 -9.55 1.53 -4.39
CA ASN A 48 -10.90 2.09 -4.31
C ASN A 48 -11.42 2.59 -5.67
N GLY A 49 -11.10 1.85 -6.75
CA GLY A 49 -11.49 2.18 -8.12
C GLY A 49 -10.63 3.25 -8.83
N VAL A 50 -9.57 3.76 -8.18
CA VAL A 50 -8.73 4.82 -8.74
C VAL A 50 -7.39 4.28 -9.27
N ASP A 51 -6.73 3.39 -8.54
CA ASP A 51 -5.40 2.89 -8.92
C ASP A 51 -5.38 1.41 -9.36
N PHE A 52 -6.27 0.59 -8.78
CA PHE A 52 -6.52 -0.80 -9.19
C PHE A 52 -7.84 -1.30 -8.61
N THR A 53 -8.40 -2.36 -9.21
CA THR A 53 -9.70 -2.92 -8.82
C THR A 53 -9.66 -4.42 -8.52
N GLU A 54 -8.53 -5.07 -8.79
CA GLU A 54 -8.34 -6.51 -8.58
C GLU A 54 -6.87 -6.84 -8.27
N LEU A 55 -6.64 -7.96 -7.58
CA LEU A 55 -5.33 -8.61 -7.51
C LEU A 55 -5.25 -9.83 -8.46
N PRO A 56 -4.07 -10.13 -9.03
CA PRO A 56 -2.77 -9.50 -8.76
C PRO A 56 -2.60 -8.12 -9.41
N TYR A 57 -1.99 -7.19 -8.67
CA TYR A 57 -1.71 -5.84 -9.15
C TYR A 57 -0.21 -5.63 -9.35
N SER A 58 0.18 -5.20 -10.55
CA SER A 58 1.58 -4.88 -10.86
C SER A 58 1.81 -3.37 -10.86
N PHE A 59 2.90 -2.94 -10.24
CA PHE A 59 3.29 -1.54 -10.18
C PHE A 59 4.81 -1.38 -10.29
N VAL A 60 5.24 -0.24 -10.83
CA VAL A 60 6.64 0.19 -10.78
C VAL A 60 6.82 1.07 -9.56
N THR A 61 7.78 0.73 -8.69
CA THR A 61 8.12 1.58 -7.53
C THR A 61 8.63 2.94 -8.00
N PRO A 62 8.15 4.06 -7.43
CA PRO A 62 8.69 5.38 -7.71
C PRO A 62 10.20 5.48 -7.43
N PRO A 63 10.90 6.48 -8.01
CA PRO A 63 12.26 6.82 -7.62
C PRO A 63 12.38 7.00 -6.10
N GLU A 64 13.55 6.66 -5.55
CA GLU A 64 13.88 6.82 -4.11
C GLU A 64 13.04 5.97 -3.14
N THR A 65 12.17 5.11 -3.65
CA THR A 65 11.45 4.13 -2.82
C THR A 65 12.43 3.14 -2.22
N VAL A 66 12.42 3.05 -0.90
CA VAL A 66 13.19 2.07 -0.13
C VAL A 66 12.25 1.07 0.54
N PHE A 67 11.05 1.51 0.91
CA PHE A 67 10.08 0.68 1.60
C PHE A 67 8.71 0.74 0.94
N ILE A 68 8.02 -0.39 1.00
CA ILE A 68 6.59 -0.49 0.72
C ILE A 68 5.86 -0.85 2.01
N VAL A 69 4.71 -0.25 2.20
CA VAL A 69 3.81 -0.55 3.31
C VAL A 69 2.45 -0.92 2.75
N PHE A 70 1.99 -2.11 3.11
CA PHE A 70 0.65 -2.59 2.85
C PHE A 70 -0.19 -2.45 4.11
N ASN A 71 -1.31 -1.73 4.00
CA ASN A 71 -2.31 -1.64 5.05
C ASN A 71 -3.61 -2.24 4.53
N THR A 72 -4.20 -3.15 5.30
CA THR A 72 -5.60 -3.53 5.13
C THR A 72 -6.38 -3.09 6.36
N LYS A 73 -7.45 -2.34 6.14
CA LYS A 73 -8.38 -1.94 7.20
C LYS A 73 -9.75 -2.51 6.89
N THR A 74 -10.23 -3.47 7.67
CA THR A 74 -11.61 -3.91 7.55
C THR A 74 -12.53 -2.78 8.03
N GLY A 75 -13.27 -2.16 7.12
CA GLY A 75 -14.38 -1.25 7.43
C GLY A 75 -14.00 0.02 8.20
N GLY A 76 -13.70 1.08 7.48
CA GLY A 76 -13.76 2.44 8.02
C GLY A 76 -12.84 3.40 7.28
N SER A 77 -13.39 4.45 6.68
CA SER A 77 -12.64 5.59 6.20
C SER A 77 -11.84 6.20 7.34
N SER A 78 -10.52 5.98 7.37
CA SER A 78 -9.60 6.82 8.14
C SER A 78 -9.01 7.83 7.17
N ASP A 79 -9.43 9.08 7.33
CA ASP A 79 -8.79 10.25 6.76
C ASP A 79 -7.51 10.54 7.57
N TYR A 80 -6.39 10.70 6.87
CA TYR A 80 -5.10 11.08 7.44
C TYR A 80 -4.65 12.44 6.86
N SER A 81 -5.61 13.32 6.55
CA SER A 81 -5.39 14.69 6.06
C SER A 81 -4.77 15.65 7.08
N LYS A 82 -4.43 15.19 8.28
CA LYS A 82 -3.70 15.98 9.27
C LYS A 82 -2.54 15.18 9.85
N LEU A 83 -1.35 15.76 9.70
CA LEU A 83 -0.13 15.41 10.42
C LEU A 83 -0.35 15.48 11.94
#